data_AF-A0A7J5TGV7-F1
#
_entry.id   AF-A0A7J5TGV7-F1
#
_cell.length_a   1.000
_cell.length_b   1.000
_cell.length_c   1.000
_cell.angle_alpha   90.00
_cell.angle_beta   90.00
_cell.angle_gamma   90.00
#
_symmetry.space_group_name_H-M   'P 1'
#
loop_
_entity.id
_entity.type
_entity.pdbx_description
1 polymer ?
#
loop_
_entity_poly.entity_id
_entity_poly.type
_entity_poly.pdbx_seq_one_letter_code
_entity_poly.pdbx_strand_id
1 'polypeptide(L)' 'RAIVKMLDNLSEEEIAKVNIPTAMPLLYELDENFKPIKPRGEYLDPEAAAAGAAAVAAQGQK' A
#
# COMPACT_ATOMS: atom_id res chain seq x y z
N ARG A 1 4.78 0.81 -4.85
CA ARG A 1 3.58 1.56 -5.29
C ARG A 1 3.10 1.11 -6.68
N ALA A 2 3.96 0.91 -7.69
CA ALA A 2 3.53 0.47 -9.03
C ALA A 2 2.72 -0.84 -9.04
N ILE A 3 3.18 -1.87 -8.32
CA ILE A 3 2.46 -3.15 -8.21
C ILE A 3 1.09 -2.98 -7.55
N VAL A 4 1.02 -2.19 -6.46
CA VAL A 4 -0.24 -1.84 -5.79
C VAL A 4 -1.21 -1.14 -6.74
N LYS A 5 -0.72 -0.16 -7.52
CA LYS A 5 -1.52 0.53 -8.55
C LYS A 5 -2.14 -0.45 -9.55
N MET A 6 -1.33 -1.41 -10.02
CA MET A 6 -1.76 -2.41 -10.99
C MET A 6 -2.78 -3.39 -10.41
N LEU A 7 -2.54 -3.91 -9.20
CA LEU A 7 -3.42 -4.89 -8.55
C LEU A 7 -4.76 -4.28 -8.13
N ASP A 8 -4.74 -3.08 -7.54
CA ASP A 8 -5.94 -2.39 -7.08
C ASP A 8 -6.59 -1.51 -8.16
N ASN A 9 -6.04 -1.50 -9.39
CA ASN A 9 -6.49 -0.67 -10.51
C ASN A 9 -6.69 0.82 -10.14
N LEU A 10 -5.72 1.39 -9.43
CA LEU A 10 -5.80 2.76 -8.90
C LEU A 10 -5.49 3.81 -9.97
N SER A 11 -6.24 4.90 -9.94
CA SER A 11 -5.91 6.10 -10.72
C SER A 11 -4.60 6.76 -10.27
N GLU A 12 -4.07 7.67 -11.09
CA GLU A 12 -2.90 8.50 -10.77
C GLU A 12 -3.10 9.31 -9.46
N GLU A 13 -4.30 9.84 -9.27
CA GLU A 13 -4.67 10.64 -8.10
C GLU A 13 -4.77 9.80 -6.83
N GLU A 14 -5.29 8.57 -6.94
CA GLU A 14 -5.39 7.65 -5.82
C GLU A 14 -4.01 7.13 -5.41
N ILE A 15 -3.18 6.68 -6.36
CA ILE A 15 -1.86 6.12 -6.03
C ILE A 15 -0.93 7.18 -5.44
N ALA A 16 -1.06 8.46 -5.82
CA ALA A 16 -0.31 9.56 -5.24
C ALA A 16 -0.55 9.70 -3.73
N LYS A 17 -1.77 9.38 -3.26
CA LYS A 17 -2.16 9.43 -1.85
C LYS A 17 -1.79 8.17 -1.06
N VAL A 18 -1.37 7.09 -1.73
CA VAL A 18 -1.02 5.82 -1.09
C VAL A 18 0.41 5.89 -0.54
N ASN A 19 0.55 5.95 0.78
CA ASN A 19 1.83 5.87 1.47
C ASN A 19 2.11 4.45 1.95
N ILE A 20 3.08 3.79 1.32
CA ILE A 20 3.54 2.46 1.71
C ILE A 20 4.76 2.64 2.63
N PRO A 21 4.73 2.14 3.87
CA PRO A 21 5.86 2.17 4.79
C PRO A 21 7.06 1.38 4.25
N THR A 22 8.27 1.84 4.57
CA THR A 22 9.51 1.16 4.21
C THR A 22 9.76 -0.05 5.10
N ALA A 23 10.32 -1.13 4.54
CA ALA A 23 10.72 -2.34 5.25
C ALA A 23 9.60 -3.08 6.02
N MET A 24 8.33 -2.85 5.64
CA MET A 24 7.18 -3.54 6.23
C MET A 24 6.52 -4.47 5.20
N PRO A 25 6.39 -5.77 5.49
CA PRO A 25 5.72 -6.71 4.60
C PRO A 25 4.26 -6.36 4.39
N LEU A 26 3.82 -6.38 3.13
CA LEU A 26 2.44 -6.20 2.73
C LEU A 26 1.95 -7.49 2.05
N LEU A 27 0.99 -8.17 2.68
CA LEU A 27 0.42 -9.42 2.20
C LEU A 27 -0.71 -9.13 1.20
N TYR A 28 -0.62 -9.73 0.02
CA TYR A 28 -1.73 -9.78 -0.94
C TYR A 28 -2.21 -11.21 -1.09
N GLU A 29 -3.50 -11.40 -0.82
CA GLU A 29 -4.23 -12.59 -1.22
C GLU A 29 -4.91 -12.28 -2.55
N LEU A 30 -4.64 -13.08 -3.58
CA LEU A 30 -5.20 -12.90 -4.92
C LEU A 30 -6.19 -14.02 -5.22
N ASP A 31 -7.25 -13.68 -5.93
CA ASP A 31 -8.16 -14.66 -6.51
C ASP A 31 -7.58 -15.30 -7.79
N GLU A 32 -8.34 -16.23 -8.35
CA GLU A 32 -8.03 -16.95 -9.59
C GLU A 32 -7.91 -16.03 -10.84
N ASN A 33 -8.35 -14.78 -10.76
CA ASN A 33 -8.20 -13.75 -11.79
C ASN A 33 -7.07 -12.76 -11.48
N PHE A 34 -6.20 -13.08 -10.51
CA PHE A 34 -5.14 -12.21 -10.00
C PHE A 34 -5.64 -10.88 -9.42
N LYS A 35 -6.89 -10.84 -8.94
CA LYS A 35 -7.44 -9.67 -8.25
C LYS A 35 -7.24 -9.78 -6.74
N PRO A 36 -6.88 -8.67 -6.07
CA PRO A 36 -6.75 -8.67 -4.62
C PRO A 36 -8.10 -8.98 -3.95
N ILE A 37 -8.12 -9.98 -3.07
CA ILE A 37 -9.27 -10.32 -2.22
C ILE A 37 -9.53 -9.18 -1.22
N LYS A 38 -8.44 -8.64 -0.65
CA LYS A 38 -8.44 -7.45 0.20
C LYS A 38 -7.77 -6.29 -0.53
N PRO A 39 -8.49 -5.18 -0.78
CA PRO A 39 -7.91 -3.99 -1.41
C PRO A 39 -6.72 -3.48 -0.60
N ARG A 40 -5.66 -3.07 -1.29
CA ARG A 40 -4.42 -2.53 -0.69
C ARG A 40 -3.64 -3.52 0.19
N GLY A 41 -4.02 -4.80 0.24
CA GLY A 41 -3.36 -5.84 1.01
C GLY A 41 -3.52 -5.69 2.53
N GLU A 42 -2.80 -6.52 3.29
CA GLU A 42 -2.82 -6.55 4.75
C GLU A 42 -1.41 -6.48 5.32
N TYR A 43 -1.19 -5.62 6.33
CA TYR A 43 0.07 -5.56 7.06
C TYR A 43 0.02 -6.51 8.25
N LEU A 44 1.16 -7.16 8.54
CA LEU A 44 1.28 -8.04 9.71
C LEU A 44 1.13 -7.29 11.04
N ASP A 45 1.57 -6.04 11.09
CA ASP A 45 1.40 -5.12 12.21
C ASP A 45 0.79 -3.80 11.68
N PRO A 46 -0.53 -3.61 11.82
CA PRO A 46 -1.22 -2.42 11.34
C PRO A 46 -0.78 -1.13 12.03
N GLU A 47 -0.41 -1.17 13.32
CA GLU A 47 0.00 0.03 14.06
C GLU A 47 1.38 0.50 13.59
N ALA A 48 2.33 -0.42 13.47
CA ALA A 48 3.64 -0.11 12.92
C ALA A 48 3.53 0.40 11.48
N ALA A 49 2.67 -0.23 10.66
CA ALA A 49 2.42 0.20 9.29
C ALA A 49 1.88 1.62 9.19
N ALA A 50 0.93 2.00 10.05
CA ALA A 50 0.39 3.35 10.09
C ALA A 50 1.47 4.38 10.48
N ALA A 51 2.27 4.08 11.50
CA ALA A 51 3.38 4.94 11.91
C ALA A 51 4.43 5.11 10.80
N GLY A 52 4.80 4.02 10.13
CA GLY A 52 5.71 4.05 8.98
C GLY A 52 5.15 4.82 7.79
N ALA A 53 3.86 4.68 7.48
CA ALA A 53 3.20 5.41 6.40
C ALA A 53 3.18 6.92 6.67
N ALA A 54 2.94 7.33 7.92
CA ALA A 54 3.02 8.73 8.34
C ALA A 54 4.45 9.29 8.21
N ALA A 55 5.47 8.50 8.58
CA ALA A 55 6.87 8.89 8.42
C ALA A 55 7.25 9.09 6.93
N VAL A 56 6.80 8.20 6.04
CA VAL A 56 7.00 8.33 4.58
C VAL A 56 6.28 9.56 4.04
N ALA A 57 5.07 9.86 4.50
CA ALA A 57 4.33 11.06 4.08
C ALA A 57 5.08 12.36 4.44
N ALA A 58 5.68 12.41 5.63
CA ALA A 58 6.46 13.57 6.09
C ALA A 58 7.79 13.75 5.32
N GLN A 59 8.37 12.68 4.77
CA GLN A 59 9.60 12.77 3.95
C GLN A 59 9.37 13.55 2.65
N GLY A 60 8.16 13.50 2.08
CA GLY A 60 7.80 14.24 0.87
C GLY A 60 7.51 15.73 1.08
N GLN A 61 7.58 16.23 2.33
CA GLN A 61 7.31 17.63 2.68
C GLN A 61 8.58 18.48 2.89
N LYS A 62 9.76 17.96 2.52
CA LYS A 62 11.04 18.69 2.55
C LYS A 62 11.42 19.27 1.19
#